data_AF-A0A948S2R7-F1
#
_entry.id   AF-A0A948S2R7-F1
#
_cell.length_a   1.000
_cell.length_b   1.000
_cell.length_c   1.000
_cell.angle_alpha   90.00
_cell.angle_beta   90.00
_cell.angle_gamma   90.00
#
_symmetry.space_group_name_H-M   'P 1'
#
loop_
_entity.id
_entity.type
_entity.pdbx_description
1 polymer ?
#
loop_
_entity_poly.entity_id
_entity_poly.type
_entity_poly.pdbx_seq_one_letter_code
_entity_poly.pdbx_strand_id
1 'polypeptide(L)'
;MRFYVKEMTALTAIFVMAWLFTGSAYADRETYNIYELQISDAGNDWNSYHYAEIVRCVGGIVTHKFKQRFTLQDPSLGTEWAAIEVRGYPVYPTGIEVGDQVDFDNVYVDEYAGVTVLQYYAASSHVINSSGHVIPDPVPVALRNIRYPAHPEDCERYASMLISVTEEMMIGAMDLGKADDNYELIGAADTAWASDYANTDIDTTYIVESGECYGRYIGVLQRYYTEGEWDYYQLLPRGNDDYTPCGTDVGDGIDDICNTAGTLFPSPNPFQVRTRIPFMLAASSAVRCDIFDLSGRRVATLIDGGMQPGYHEVSWNGCGRSGRKLPTGAYLVRIRTRDNDFSGKISLAH
;
A
#
# COMPACT_ATOMS: atom_id res chain seq x y z
N MET A 1 -3.27 37.65 -39.48
CA MET A 1 -4.54 37.22 -38.85
C MET A 1 -5.31 36.33 -39.81
N ARG A 2 -5.18 35.01 -39.66
CA ARG A 2 -6.23 33.99 -39.82
C ARG A 2 -5.59 32.61 -39.64
N PHE A 3 -6.24 31.82 -38.80
CA PHE A 3 -5.82 30.53 -38.26
C PHE A 3 -5.83 29.42 -39.32
N TYR A 4 -4.85 28.53 -39.27
CA TYR A 4 -4.94 27.20 -39.88
C TYR A 4 -5.29 26.21 -38.76
N VAL A 5 -6.55 25.77 -38.74
CA VAL A 5 -6.97 24.54 -38.06
C VAL A 5 -6.74 23.42 -39.06
N LYS A 6 -5.87 22.47 -38.75
CA LYS A 6 -5.64 21.28 -39.55
C LYS A 6 -5.94 20.05 -38.67
N GLU A 7 -7.07 19.45 -38.98
CA GLU A 7 -7.48 18.04 -38.78
C GLU A 7 -6.60 17.19 -37.85
N MET A 8 -7.11 16.90 -36.65
CA MET A 8 -6.77 15.68 -35.92
C MET A 8 -7.77 14.59 -36.33
N THR A 9 -7.23 13.53 -36.91
CA THR A 9 -7.90 12.29 -37.31
C THR A 9 -8.43 11.53 -36.11
N ALA A 10 -9.67 11.05 -36.24
CA ALA A 10 -10.37 10.15 -35.35
C ALA A 10 -9.69 8.76 -35.25
N LEU A 11 -9.46 8.29 -34.02
CA LEU A 11 -9.17 6.92 -33.53
C LEU A 11 -8.59 7.12 -32.12
N THR A 12 -9.36 7.28 -31.05
CA THR A 12 -9.94 6.20 -30.21
C THR A 12 -11.04 6.80 -29.32
N ALA A 13 -12.21 7.02 -29.89
CA ALA A 13 -13.44 7.26 -29.15
C ALA A 13 -14.52 6.38 -29.76
N ILE A 14 -15.36 5.80 -28.90
CA ILE A 14 -16.56 4.98 -29.17
C ILE A 14 -16.35 3.48 -28.95
N PHE A 15 -16.86 2.99 -27.82
CA PHE A 15 -17.84 1.89 -27.80
C PHE A 15 -18.85 2.10 -26.64
N VAL A 16 -19.65 3.17 -26.72
CA VAL A 16 -20.97 3.18 -26.05
C VAL A 16 -21.94 2.52 -27.03
N MET A 17 -22.08 1.21 -26.93
CA MET A 17 -23.11 0.47 -27.66
C MET A 17 -24.40 0.51 -26.84
N ALA A 18 -25.28 1.43 -27.20
CA ALA A 18 -26.69 1.38 -26.84
C ALA A 18 -27.34 0.14 -27.49
N TRP A 19 -27.37 -0.99 -26.79
CA TRP A 19 -28.26 -2.09 -27.14
C TRP A 19 -29.63 -1.85 -26.52
N LEU A 20 -30.60 -1.57 -27.39
CA LEU A 20 -32.03 -1.65 -27.10
C LEU A 20 -32.40 -3.11 -26.81
N PHE A 21 -32.48 -3.50 -25.53
CA PHE A 21 -33.27 -4.68 -25.15
C PHE A 21 -34.68 -4.23 -24.77
N THR A 22 -35.59 -4.45 -25.71
CA THR A 22 -37.01 -4.56 -25.40
C THR A 22 -37.26 -5.97 -24.87
N GLY A 23 -37.66 -6.05 -23.59
CA GLY A 23 -38.40 -7.18 -23.02
C GLY A 23 -37.65 -8.51 -22.89
N SER A 24 -37.01 -8.71 -21.74
CA SER A 24 -37.08 -9.99 -21.03
C SER A 24 -37.09 -9.72 -19.52
N ALA A 25 -37.81 -10.55 -18.78
CA ALA A 25 -38.06 -10.41 -17.36
C ALA A 25 -36.74 -10.24 -16.56
N TYR A 26 -36.82 -9.46 -15.47
CA TYR A 26 -35.81 -9.35 -14.42
C TYR A 26 -35.49 -10.73 -13.85
N ALA A 27 -34.64 -11.50 -14.52
CA ALA A 27 -34.05 -12.72 -13.98
C ALA A 27 -33.10 -12.33 -12.83
N ASP A 28 -33.02 -13.18 -11.81
CA ASP A 28 -32.17 -13.01 -10.64
C ASP A 28 -30.72 -12.70 -11.07
N ARG A 29 -30.31 -11.42 -10.99
CA ARG A 29 -28.92 -11.04 -11.22
C ARG A 29 -28.06 -11.63 -10.10
N GLU A 30 -26.97 -12.29 -10.48
CA GLU A 30 -26.01 -12.83 -9.55
C GLU A 30 -25.36 -11.70 -8.73
N THR A 31 -25.12 -12.01 -7.46
CA THR A 31 -24.65 -11.07 -6.45
C THR A 31 -23.27 -11.52 -6.01
N TYR A 32 -22.31 -10.61 -6.11
CA TYR A 32 -20.90 -10.88 -5.82
C TYR A 32 -20.39 -9.95 -4.72
N ASN A 33 -19.43 -10.42 -3.94
CA ASN A 33 -18.64 -9.56 -3.07
C ASN A 33 -17.43 -8.96 -3.83
N ILE A 34 -16.70 -8.06 -3.18
CA ILE A 34 -15.56 -7.36 -3.79
C ILE A 34 -14.47 -8.34 -4.26
N TYR A 35 -14.15 -9.35 -3.45
CA TYR A 35 -13.10 -10.32 -3.79
C TYR A 35 -13.44 -11.14 -5.05
N GLU A 36 -14.69 -11.61 -5.13
CA GLU A 36 -15.19 -12.35 -6.30
C GLU A 36 -15.14 -11.53 -7.58
N LEU A 37 -15.38 -10.22 -7.48
CA LEU A 37 -15.30 -9.32 -8.63
C LEU A 37 -13.87 -9.02 -9.05
N GLN A 38 -12.92 -8.97 -8.12
CA GLN A 38 -11.52 -8.66 -8.42
C GLN A 38 -10.72 -9.86 -8.92
N ILE A 39 -11.11 -11.09 -8.59
CA ILE A 39 -10.29 -12.27 -8.88
C ILE A 39 -10.03 -12.44 -10.38
N SER A 40 -8.74 -12.47 -10.74
CA SER A 40 -8.22 -12.55 -12.09
C SER A 40 -7.12 -13.64 -12.19
N ASP A 41 -6.86 -14.14 -13.39
CA ASP A 41 -5.72 -15.02 -13.65
C ASP A 41 -5.08 -14.76 -15.04
N ALA A 42 -3.89 -15.33 -15.23
CA ALA A 42 -3.18 -15.25 -16.50
C ALA A 42 -3.91 -15.94 -17.67
N GLY A 43 -4.89 -16.81 -17.39
CA GLY A 43 -5.73 -17.45 -18.40
C GLY A 43 -6.80 -16.52 -18.97
N ASN A 44 -7.12 -15.44 -18.27
CA ASN A 44 -8.08 -14.41 -18.67
C ASN A 44 -7.42 -13.04 -18.94
N ASP A 45 -6.14 -13.04 -19.36
CA ASP A 45 -5.34 -11.83 -19.58
C ASP A 45 -5.28 -10.89 -18.35
N TRP A 46 -5.36 -11.44 -17.14
CA TRP A 46 -5.44 -10.70 -15.87
C TRP A 46 -6.69 -9.83 -15.70
N ASN A 47 -7.72 -10.06 -16.50
CA ASN A 47 -9.02 -9.44 -16.26
C ASN A 47 -9.82 -10.23 -15.23
N SER A 48 -10.73 -9.55 -14.54
CA SER A 48 -11.79 -10.18 -13.75
C SER A 48 -12.54 -11.24 -14.58
N TYR A 49 -12.89 -12.38 -13.95
CA TYR A 49 -13.80 -13.34 -14.58
C TYR A 49 -15.19 -12.78 -14.89
N HIS A 50 -15.55 -11.65 -14.26
CA HIS A 50 -16.81 -10.95 -14.47
C HIS A 50 -16.67 -9.75 -15.41
N TYR A 51 -15.53 -9.58 -16.09
CA TYR A 51 -15.34 -8.51 -17.05
C TYR A 51 -16.46 -8.49 -18.10
N ALA A 52 -17.01 -7.30 -18.34
CA ALA A 52 -18.13 -7.04 -19.23
C ALA A 52 -19.50 -7.59 -18.77
N GLU A 53 -19.62 -7.99 -17.51
CA GLU A 53 -20.89 -8.39 -16.91
C GLU A 53 -21.59 -7.23 -16.19
N ILE A 54 -22.93 -7.33 -16.08
CA ILE A 54 -23.75 -6.44 -15.26
C ILE A 54 -24.19 -7.21 -14.02
N VAL A 55 -23.80 -6.71 -12.85
CA VAL A 55 -23.87 -7.47 -11.60
C VAL A 55 -24.55 -6.69 -10.46
N ARG A 56 -24.84 -7.42 -9.37
CA ARG A 56 -24.99 -6.84 -8.03
C ARG A 56 -23.70 -7.00 -7.26
N CYS A 57 -23.30 -5.95 -6.55
CA CYS A 57 -22.14 -5.97 -5.68
C CYS A 57 -22.59 -5.71 -4.24
N VAL A 58 -22.32 -6.69 -3.35
CA VAL A 58 -22.25 -6.44 -1.91
C VAL A 58 -20.97 -5.65 -1.70
N GLY A 59 -21.12 -4.36 -1.38
CA GLY A 59 -20.00 -3.45 -1.34
C GLY A 59 -19.35 -3.40 0.04
N GLY A 60 -18.80 -2.24 0.36
CA GLY A 60 -17.95 -2.03 1.53
C GLY A 60 -18.12 -0.64 2.10
N ILE A 61 -17.21 -0.30 3.01
CA ILE A 61 -17.12 1.05 3.57
C ILE A 61 -16.36 1.92 2.57
N VAL A 62 -16.93 3.07 2.22
CA VAL A 62 -16.26 4.07 1.37
C VAL A 62 -15.05 4.63 2.10
N THR A 63 -13.85 4.39 1.58
CA THR A 63 -12.58 4.75 2.21
C THR A 63 -11.99 6.06 1.73
N HIS A 64 -12.32 6.45 0.50
CA HIS A 64 -11.79 7.64 -0.15
C HIS A 64 -12.69 8.07 -1.31
N LYS A 65 -12.92 9.37 -1.46
CA LYS A 65 -13.64 9.98 -2.58
C LYS A 65 -12.72 10.98 -3.27
N PHE A 66 -12.63 10.89 -4.59
CA PHE A 66 -11.82 11.79 -5.39
C PHE A 66 -12.51 12.06 -6.72
N LYS A 67 -12.72 13.33 -7.06
CA LYS A 67 -13.51 13.77 -8.22
C LYS A 67 -14.85 13.02 -8.31
N GLN A 68 -15.04 12.27 -9.39
CA GLN A 68 -16.27 11.55 -9.67
C GLN A 68 -16.06 10.02 -9.58
N ARG A 69 -15.17 9.60 -8.68
CA ARG A 69 -14.90 8.19 -8.34
C ARG A 69 -14.61 8.06 -6.84
N PHE A 70 -14.69 6.85 -6.32
CA PHE A 70 -14.39 6.55 -4.93
C PHE A 70 -14.00 5.09 -4.77
N THR A 71 -13.29 4.77 -3.71
CA THR A 71 -12.98 3.39 -3.33
C THR A 71 -13.83 2.96 -2.16
N LEU A 72 -14.25 1.71 -2.18
CA LEU A 72 -14.84 1.02 -1.05
C LEU A 72 -13.96 -0.17 -0.66
N GLN A 73 -13.93 -0.47 0.63
CA GLN A 73 -13.20 -1.61 1.17
C GLN A 73 -14.12 -2.39 2.11
N ASP A 74 -14.20 -3.70 1.92
CA ASP A 74 -14.94 -4.61 2.80
C ASP A 74 -14.03 -5.04 3.97
N PRO A 75 -14.28 -4.55 5.20
CA PRO A 75 -13.45 -4.90 6.35
C PRO A 75 -13.53 -6.39 6.73
N SER A 76 -14.54 -7.13 6.27
CA SER A 76 -14.70 -8.55 6.59
C SER A 76 -13.71 -9.46 5.85
N LEU A 77 -13.11 -8.97 4.77
CA LEU A 77 -12.12 -9.69 3.95
C LEU A 77 -10.68 -9.55 4.48
N GLY A 78 -10.46 -8.74 5.53
CA GLY A 78 -9.16 -8.59 6.17
C GLY A 78 -8.10 -7.98 5.25
N THR A 79 -7.00 -8.72 5.02
CA THR A 79 -5.86 -8.29 4.18
C THR A 79 -5.89 -8.86 2.77
N GLU A 80 -6.91 -9.65 2.43
CA GLU A 80 -7.11 -10.15 1.07
C GLU A 80 -7.79 -9.06 0.23
N TRP A 81 -7.80 -9.19 -1.10
CA TRP A 81 -8.24 -8.18 -2.07
C TRP A 81 -9.65 -7.64 -1.77
N ALA A 82 -9.70 -6.64 -0.89
CA ALA A 82 -10.92 -6.26 -0.18
C ALA A 82 -11.51 -4.96 -0.72
N ALA A 83 -10.86 -4.33 -1.70
CA ALA A 83 -11.26 -3.02 -2.18
C ALA A 83 -11.52 -3.01 -3.68
N ILE A 84 -12.44 -2.15 -4.09
CA ILE A 84 -12.76 -1.88 -5.49
C ILE A 84 -13.05 -0.40 -5.67
N GLU A 85 -12.69 0.12 -6.83
CA GLU A 85 -13.03 1.48 -7.23
C GLU A 85 -14.36 1.50 -7.96
N VAL A 86 -15.23 2.45 -7.60
CA VAL A 86 -16.45 2.77 -8.33
C VAL A 86 -16.23 4.06 -9.09
N ARG A 87 -16.57 4.02 -10.38
CA ARG A 87 -16.45 5.15 -11.30
C ARG A 87 -17.78 5.43 -11.97
N GLY A 88 -17.96 6.66 -12.40
CA GLY A 88 -19.00 7.03 -13.35
C GLY A 88 -18.40 7.77 -14.55
N TYR A 89 -19.09 7.80 -15.68
CA TYR A 89 -19.01 8.87 -16.67
C TYR A 89 -20.07 8.62 -17.75
N PRO A 90 -20.98 9.56 -18.05
CA PRO A 90 -21.19 10.86 -17.42
C PRO A 90 -22.10 10.79 -16.17
N VAL A 91 -22.57 9.60 -15.78
CA VAL A 91 -23.47 9.40 -14.63
C VAL A 91 -22.69 8.85 -13.45
N TYR A 92 -22.96 9.43 -12.28
CA TYR A 92 -22.25 9.14 -11.03
C TYR A 92 -23.23 8.81 -9.92
N PRO A 93 -22.88 7.92 -8.98
CA PRO A 93 -23.65 7.78 -7.77
C PRO A 93 -23.51 9.07 -6.94
N THR A 94 -24.61 9.48 -6.31
CA THR A 94 -24.73 10.74 -5.56
C THR A 94 -25.24 10.45 -4.16
N GLY A 95 -24.87 11.30 -3.18
CA GLY A 95 -25.31 11.14 -1.79
C GLY A 95 -24.55 10.11 -0.97
N ILE A 96 -23.49 9.52 -1.53
CA ILE A 96 -22.56 8.63 -0.83
C ILE A 96 -21.43 9.45 -0.23
N GLU A 97 -21.10 9.26 1.04
CA GLU A 97 -19.98 9.88 1.75
C GLU A 97 -18.94 8.87 2.24
N VAL A 98 -17.74 9.36 2.60
CA VAL A 98 -16.70 8.53 3.25
C VAL A 98 -17.25 8.00 4.58
N GLY A 99 -17.06 6.71 4.83
CA GLY A 99 -17.64 6.01 5.99
C GLY A 99 -19.04 5.44 5.77
N ASP A 100 -19.64 5.60 4.59
CA ASP A 100 -20.88 4.90 4.24
C ASP A 100 -20.60 3.45 3.83
N GLN A 101 -21.44 2.53 4.30
CA GLN A 101 -21.50 1.14 3.81
C GLN A 101 -22.51 1.09 2.66
N VAL A 102 -22.07 0.76 1.45
CA VAL A 102 -22.90 0.90 0.24
C VAL A 102 -22.89 -0.38 -0.60
N ASP A 103 -24.08 -0.82 -1.03
CA ASP A 103 -24.25 -1.88 -2.03
C ASP A 103 -24.69 -1.30 -3.37
N PHE A 104 -24.39 -2.01 -4.46
CA PHE A 104 -24.68 -1.58 -5.82
C PHE A 104 -25.53 -2.61 -6.57
N ASP A 105 -26.50 -2.14 -7.36
CA ASP A 105 -27.25 -2.96 -8.30
C ASP A 105 -27.14 -2.37 -9.71
N ASN A 106 -27.09 -3.25 -10.70
CA ASN A 106 -27.03 -2.91 -12.11
C ASN A 106 -25.80 -2.04 -12.44
N VAL A 107 -24.64 -2.44 -11.92
CA VAL A 107 -23.33 -1.86 -12.22
C VAL A 107 -22.57 -2.76 -13.19
N TYR A 108 -21.77 -2.16 -14.06
CA TYR A 108 -20.99 -2.88 -15.07
C TYR A 108 -19.58 -3.13 -14.55
N VAL A 109 -19.07 -4.35 -14.65
CA VAL A 109 -17.70 -4.69 -14.26
C VAL A 109 -16.79 -4.36 -15.45
N ASP A 110 -15.86 -3.45 -15.24
CA ASP A 110 -14.95 -2.94 -16.27
C ASP A 110 -13.48 -3.08 -15.84
N GLU A 111 -12.58 -3.02 -16.81
CA GLU A 111 -11.13 -3.05 -16.60
C GLU A 111 -10.55 -1.70 -16.99
N TYR A 112 -10.14 -0.91 -16.01
CA TYR A 112 -9.58 0.42 -16.25
C TYR A 112 -8.10 0.43 -15.89
N ALA A 113 -7.23 0.70 -16.87
CA ALA A 113 -5.78 0.62 -16.67
C ALA A 113 -5.35 -0.74 -16.08
N GLY A 114 -6.07 -1.82 -16.42
CA GLY A 114 -5.86 -3.17 -15.89
C GLY A 114 -5.99 -3.26 -14.37
N VAL A 115 -6.98 -2.55 -13.81
CA VAL A 115 -7.57 -2.85 -12.51
C VAL A 115 -9.08 -2.97 -12.67
N THR A 116 -9.68 -3.93 -11.97
CA THR A 116 -11.12 -4.13 -12.02
C THR A 116 -11.85 -3.01 -11.28
N VAL A 117 -12.85 -2.42 -11.93
CA VAL A 117 -13.68 -1.33 -11.40
C VAL A 117 -15.16 -1.62 -11.60
N LEU A 118 -15.99 -0.97 -10.77
CA LEU A 118 -17.42 -0.89 -11.00
C LEU A 118 -17.77 0.39 -11.74
N GLN A 119 -18.22 0.25 -12.99
CA GLN A 119 -18.70 1.34 -13.81
C GLN A 119 -20.20 1.58 -13.54
N TYR A 120 -20.48 2.69 -12.89
CA TYR A 120 -21.80 3.24 -12.67
C TYR A 120 -22.32 3.93 -13.94
N TYR A 121 -23.58 3.71 -14.28
CA TYR A 121 -24.23 4.28 -15.45
C TYR A 121 -25.72 4.59 -15.18
N ALA A 122 -26.43 5.09 -16.19
CA ALA A 122 -27.79 5.64 -16.05
C ALA A 122 -28.83 4.68 -15.44
N ALA A 123 -28.65 3.37 -15.60
CA ALA A 123 -29.56 2.37 -15.02
C ALA A 123 -29.05 1.78 -13.70
N SER A 124 -27.84 2.14 -13.25
CA SER A 124 -27.28 1.70 -11.98
C SER A 124 -28.03 2.33 -10.81
N SER A 125 -28.06 1.60 -9.70
CA SER A 125 -28.60 2.07 -8.43
C SER A 125 -27.71 1.61 -7.28
N HIS A 126 -27.87 2.24 -6.12
CA HIS A 126 -27.13 1.89 -4.92
C HIS A 126 -28.01 2.04 -3.69
N VAL A 127 -27.62 1.36 -2.61
CA VAL A 127 -28.27 1.44 -1.29
C VAL A 127 -27.20 1.76 -0.25
N ILE A 128 -27.37 2.87 0.46
CA ILE A 128 -26.56 3.17 1.64
C ILE A 128 -27.18 2.40 2.82
N ASN A 129 -26.53 1.32 3.21
CA ASN A 129 -27.01 0.44 4.28
C ASN A 129 -26.88 1.09 5.66
N SER A 130 -25.79 1.84 5.86
CA SER A 130 -25.48 2.58 7.09
C SER A 130 -24.38 3.61 6.83
N SER A 131 -24.27 4.61 7.71
CA SER A 131 -23.38 5.76 7.54
C SER A 131 -22.53 6.02 8.79
N GLY A 132 -21.40 6.72 8.60
CA GLY A 132 -20.55 7.21 9.68
C GLY A 132 -19.67 6.13 10.33
N HIS A 133 -19.37 5.05 9.59
CA HIS A 133 -18.40 4.06 10.04
C HIS A 133 -17.00 4.65 10.09
N VAL A 134 -16.21 4.18 11.05
CA VAL A 134 -14.76 4.37 11.00
C VAL A 134 -14.25 3.61 9.78
N ILE A 135 -13.44 4.28 8.97
CA ILE A 135 -12.77 3.66 7.82
C ILE A 135 -11.91 2.47 8.30
N PRO A 136 -11.83 1.37 7.52
CA PRO A 136 -10.93 0.26 7.83
C PRO A 136 -9.48 0.73 8.02
N ASP A 137 -8.77 0.11 8.96
CA ASP A 137 -7.34 0.35 9.15
C ASP A 137 -6.58 0.07 7.84
N PRO A 138 -5.57 0.90 7.49
CA PRO A 138 -4.81 0.70 6.28
C PRO A 138 -4.01 -0.60 6.36
N VAL A 139 -4.01 -1.39 5.29
CA VAL A 139 -3.29 -2.68 5.24
C VAL A 139 -1.78 -2.43 5.20
N PRO A 140 -0.99 -2.99 6.14
CA PRO A 140 0.45 -2.82 6.12
C PRO A 140 1.07 -3.52 4.91
N VAL A 141 1.82 -2.76 4.09
CA VAL A 141 2.46 -3.26 2.87
C VAL A 141 3.90 -2.79 2.82
N ALA A 142 4.82 -3.73 2.57
CA ALA A 142 6.23 -3.38 2.32
C ALA A 142 6.36 -2.68 0.97
N LEU A 143 7.23 -1.68 0.86
CA LEU A 143 7.41 -0.91 -0.37
C LEU A 143 7.72 -1.81 -1.57
N ARG A 144 8.45 -2.91 -1.32
CA ARG A 144 8.73 -3.92 -2.35
C ARG A 144 7.46 -4.48 -3.00
N ASN A 145 6.36 -4.63 -2.28
CA ASN A 145 5.14 -5.26 -2.79
C ASN A 145 4.31 -4.31 -3.67
N ILE A 146 4.69 -3.03 -3.71
CA ILE A 146 4.09 -2.01 -4.57
C ILE A 146 5.14 -1.38 -5.50
N ARG A 147 6.31 -2.02 -5.62
CA ARG A 147 7.40 -1.58 -6.51
C ARG A 147 7.07 -1.94 -7.95
N TYR A 148 7.33 -1.03 -8.88
CA TYR A 148 7.31 -1.30 -10.31
C TYR A 148 8.71 -0.96 -10.86
N PRO A 149 9.39 -1.83 -11.66
CA PRO A 149 8.88 -2.46 -12.88
C PRO A 149 9.05 -3.99 -13.03
N ALA A 150 9.13 -4.78 -11.94
CA ALA A 150 9.46 -6.21 -12.06
C ALA A 150 8.26 -7.18 -12.00
N HIS A 151 7.15 -6.85 -11.32
CA HIS A 151 6.04 -7.80 -11.06
C HIS A 151 4.69 -7.07 -10.85
N PRO A 152 3.99 -6.64 -11.92
CA PRO A 152 2.67 -6.01 -11.78
C PRO A 152 1.64 -6.88 -11.04
N GLU A 153 1.77 -8.21 -11.11
CA GLU A 153 0.93 -9.19 -10.41
C GLU A 153 1.05 -9.10 -8.87
N ASP A 154 2.22 -8.65 -8.36
CA ASP A 154 2.43 -8.49 -6.91
C ASP A 154 1.65 -7.29 -6.36
N CYS A 155 1.45 -6.26 -7.19
CA CYS A 155 0.82 -4.99 -6.83
C CYS A 155 -0.70 -5.03 -6.97
N GLU A 156 -1.20 -5.77 -7.97
CA GLU A 156 -2.61 -5.83 -8.36
C GLU A 156 -3.52 -6.23 -7.20
N ARG A 157 -3.08 -7.15 -6.35
CA ARG A 157 -3.83 -7.58 -5.16
C ARG A 157 -4.10 -6.49 -4.12
N TYR A 158 -3.42 -5.36 -4.23
CA TYR A 158 -3.61 -4.18 -3.38
C TYR A 158 -4.32 -3.05 -4.12
N ALA A 159 -4.72 -3.25 -5.38
CA ALA A 159 -5.41 -2.23 -6.16
C ALA A 159 -6.67 -1.76 -5.44
N SER A 160 -6.87 -0.44 -5.42
CA SER A 160 -7.96 0.24 -4.71
C SER A 160 -7.92 0.13 -3.19
N MET A 161 -7.01 -0.64 -2.60
CA MET A 161 -6.93 -0.81 -1.15
C MET A 161 -6.30 0.40 -0.49
N LEU A 162 -6.80 0.73 0.69
CA LEU A 162 -6.11 1.63 1.60
C LEU A 162 -4.95 0.87 2.25
N ILE A 163 -3.72 1.29 1.97
CA ILE A 163 -2.50 0.63 2.44
C ILE A 163 -1.62 1.59 3.24
N SER A 164 -0.77 1.05 4.10
CA SER A 164 0.23 1.79 4.86
C SER A 164 1.61 1.20 4.61
N VAL A 165 2.56 2.03 4.18
CA VAL A 165 3.99 1.70 4.15
C VAL A 165 4.64 2.32 5.38
N THR A 166 5.41 1.55 6.14
CA THR A 166 5.98 1.97 7.44
C THR A 166 7.50 1.84 7.49
N GLU A 167 8.15 1.58 6.35
CA GLU A 167 9.60 1.73 6.24
C GLU A 167 9.94 3.21 6.02
N GLU A 168 11.13 3.65 6.44
CA GLU A 168 11.57 5.02 6.13
C GLU A 168 11.76 5.20 4.62
N MET A 169 11.12 6.22 4.08
CA MET A 169 11.12 6.54 2.66
C MET A 169 11.52 8.00 2.47
N MET A 170 12.44 8.23 1.54
CA MET A 170 12.78 9.57 1.06
C MET A 170 11.95 9.89 -0.18
N ILE A 171 11.47 11.12 -0.29
CA ILE A 171 10.87 11.61 -1.53
C ILE A 171 11.98 11.88 -2.54
N GLY A 172 11.94 11.14 -3.63
CA GLY A 172 12.92 11.18 -4.70
C GLY A 172 12.65 12.26 -5.74
N ALA A 173 12.96 11.93 -7.00
CA ALA A 173 12.72 12.85 -8.10
C ALA A 173 11.23 13.04 -8.32
N MET A 174 10.84 14.28 -8.58
CA MET A 174 9.50 14.67 -9.03
C MET A 174 9.57 14.89 -10.55
N ASP A 175 8.48 14.61 -11.25
CA ASP A 175 8.37 14.88 -12.70
C ASP A 175 9.52 14.28 -13.53
N LEU A 176 9.62 12.95 -13.53
CA LEU A 176 10.54 12.21 -14.40
C LEU A 176 9.98 12.03 -15.84
N GLY A 177 9.22 13.00 -16.35
CA GLY A 177 8.42 12.85 -17.56
C GLY A 177 7.21 11.95 -17.34
N LYS A 178 6.63 12.04 -16.13
CA LYS A 178 5.39 11.40 -15.68
C LYS A 178 4.35 12.50 -15.44
N ALA A 179 3.21 12.19 -14.80
CA ALA A 179 2.33 13.27 -14.34
C ALA A 179 3.11 14.22 -13.41
N ASP A 180 2.87 15.52 -13.53
CA ASP A 180 3.60 16.58 -12.81
C ASP A 180 3.59 16.37 -11.27
N ASP A 181 2.56 15.69 -10.78
CA ASP A 181 2.26 15.49 -9.36
C ASP A 181 2.85 14.18 -8.81
N ASN A 182 3.68 13.48 -9.61
CA ASN A 182 4.21 12.16 -9.27
C ASN A 182 5.65 12.22 -8.79
N TYR A 183 5.94 11.39 -7.80
CA TYR A 183 7.25 11.31 -7.17
C TYR A 183 7.58 9.89 -6.70
N GLU A 184 8.86 9.67 -6.50
CA GLU A 184 9.39 8.40 -6.02
C GLU A 184 9.33 8.34 -4.49
N LEU A 185 8.85 7.20 -3.97
CA LEU A 185 9.07 6.77 -2.59
C LEU A 185 10.31 5.88 -2.57
N ILE A 186 11.43 6.40 -2.08
CA ILE A 186 12.72 5.70 -2.08
C ILE A 186 12.97 5.10 -0.70
N GLY A 187 12.78 3.80 -0.57
CA GLY A 187 13.15 3.03 0.61
C GLY A 187 14.59 2.53 0.56
N ALA A 188 14.99 1.72 1.55
CA ALA A 188 16.38 1.25 1.67
C ALA A 188 16.81 0.28 0.55
N ALA A 189 15.87 -0.43 -0.06
CA ALA A 189 16.14 -1.45 -1.07
C ALA A 189 15.23 -1.37 -2.30
N ASP A 190 14.08 -0.72 -2.17
CA ASP A 190 13.01 -0.71 -3.16
C ASP A 190 12.55 0.74 -3.39
N THR A 191 11.99 1.00 -4.57
CA THR A 191 11.39 2.28 -4.92
C THR A 191 9.97 2.02 -5.43
N ALA A 192 9.01 2.81 -4.95
CA ALA A 192 7.65 2.82 -5.47
C ALA A 192 7.28 4.23 -5.94
N TRP A 193 6.10 4.37 -6.53
CA TRP A 193 5.57 5.65 -6.95
C TRP A 193 4.47 6.11 -6.01
N ALA A 194 4.36 7.42 -5.85
CA ALA A 194 3.24 8.07 -5.21
C ALA A 194 2.86 9.33 -5.99
N SER A 195 1.65 9.81 -5.71
CA SER A 195 1.13 11.06 -6.25
C SER A 195 0.26 11.71 -5.20
N ASP A 196 0.49 13.00 -4.94
CA ASP A 196 -0.38 13.81 -4.09
C ASP A 196 -1.54 14.44 -4.87
N TYR A 197 -1.74 14.07 -6.13
CA TYR A 197 -2.82 14.62 -6.96
C TYR A 197 -4.22 14.44 -6.33
N ALA A 198 -4.44 13.32 -5.65
CA ALA A 198 -5.70 13.11 -4.95
C ALA A 198 -5.87 14.06 -3.75
N ASN A 199 -4.76 14.37 -3.06
CA ASN A 199 -4.73 15.34 -1.98
C ASN A 199 -4.93 16.76 -2.52
N THR A 200 -4.28 17.15 -3.62
CA THR A 200 -4.38 18.52 -4.17
C THR A 200 -5.80 18.90 -4.62
N ASP A 201 -6.62 17.92 -5.01
CA ASP A 201 -8.05 18.12 -5.27
C ASP A 201 -8.88 18.42 -3.99
N ILE A 202 -8.35 18.07 -2.81
CA ILE A 202 -8.99 18.23 -1.48
C ILE A 202 -8.37 19.40 -0.70
N ASP A 203 -7.05 19.46 -0.60
CA ASP A 203 -6.25 20.44 0.11
C ASP A 203 -5.04 20.88 -0.74
N THR A 204 -5.04 22.15 -1.14
CA THR A 204 -3.97 22.75 -1.93
C THR A 204 -2.85 23.37 -1.08
N THR A 205 -2.90 23.23 0.25
CA THR A 205 -1.97 23.93 1.17
C THR A 205 -0.76 23.11 1.56
N TYR A 206 -0.80 21.79 1.35
CA TYR A 206 0.29 20.87 1.63
C TYR A 206 0.66 20.12 0.36
N ILE A 207 1.93 20.18 0.02
CA ILE A 207 2.50 19.56 -1.18
C ILE A 207 3.74 18.81 -0.72
N VAL A 208 3.87 17.57 -1.17
CA VAL A 208 5.04 16.76 -0.85
C VAL A 208 6.24 17.31 -1.61
N GLU A 209 7.36 17.52 -0.92
CA GLU A 209 8.57 18.10 -1.53
C GLU A 209 9.69 17.06 -1.67
N SER A 210 10.47 17.17 -2.76
CA SER A 210 11.66 16.34 -2.95
C SER A 210 12.65 16.51 -1.80
N GLY A 211 13.16 15.39 -1.29
CA GLY A 211 14.08 15.34 -0.15
C GLY A 211 13.41 15.27 1.21
N GLU A 212 12.08 15.31 1.30
CA GLU A 212 11.37 14.98 2.54
C GLU A 212 11.53 13.49 2.91
N CYS A 213 11.37 13.18 4.20
CA CYS A 213 11.47 11.82 4.72
C CYS A 213 10.20 11.48 5.49
N TYR A 214 9.60 10.32 5.20
CA TYR A 214 8.44 9.81 5.89
C TYR A 214 8.72 8.43 6.50
N GLY A 215 8.39 8.26 7.78
CA GLY A 215 8.44 6.98 8.50
C GLY A 215 7.15 6.18 8.37
N ARG A 216 6.05 6.83 7.96
CA ARG A 216 4.82 6.17 7.53
C ARG A 216 4.13 6.96 6.44
N TYR A 217 3.53 6.23 5.51
CA TYR A 217 2.87 6.77 4.34
C TYR A 217 1.64 5.91 4.02
N ILE A 218 0.46 6.52 4.07
CA ILE A 218 -0.82 5.88 3.78
C ILE A 218 -1.33 6.36 2.43
N GLY A 219 -2.04 5.50 1.73
CA GLY A 219 -2.82 5.94 0.58
C GLY A 219 -3.63 4.82 -0.03
N VAL A 220 -4.43 5.19 -1.02
CA VAL A 220 -5.11 4.24 -1.90
C VAL A 220 -4.13 3.86 -3.02
N LEU A 221 -3.87 2.57 -3.20
CA LEU A 221 -3.03 2.14 -4.31
C LEU A 221 -3.84 2.14 -5.62
N GLN A 222 -3.33 2.81 -6.64
CA GLN A 222 -3.96 2.89 -7.95
C GLN A 222 -2.95 2.62 -9.06
N ARG A 223 -3.39 1.94 -10.13
CA ARG A 223 -2.62 1.86 -11.37
C ARG A 223 -2.81 3.13 -12.18
N TYR A 224 -1.69 3.69 -12.62
CA TYR A 224 -1.62 4.79 -13.56
C TYR A 224 -1.20 4.27 -14.94
N TYR A 225 -1.90 4.73 -15.96
CA TYR A 225 -1.67 4.41 -17.35
C TYR A 225 -1.69 5.69 -18.18
N THR A 226 -0.66 5.89 -19.00
CA THR A 226 -0.62 6.90 -20.05
C THR A 226 -0.16 6.24 -21.33
N GLU A 227 -0.88 6.49 -22.43
CA GLU A 227 -0.52 5.97 -23.74
C GLU A 227 0.89 6.43 -24.14
N GLY A 228 1.76 5.48 -24.49
CA GLY A 228 3.16 5.74 -24.86
C GLY A 228 4.12 5.84 -23.67
N GLU A 229 3.62 5.68 -22.45
CA GLU A 229 4.44 5.55 -21.25
C GLU A 229 4.33 4.14 -20.64
N TRP A 230 5.28 3.80 -19.76
CA TRP A 230 5.20 2.59 -18.95
C TRP A 230 4.17 2.76 -17.82
N ASP A 231 3.35 1.74 -17.62
CA ASP A 231 2.37 1.61 -16.52
C ASP A 231 3.05 1.50 -15.16
N TYR A 232 2.42 1.96 -14.10
CA TYR A 232 2.92 1.76 -12.73
C TYR A 232 1.79 1.86 -11.72
N TYR A 233 2.01 1.31 -10.54
CA TYR A 233 1.17 1.59 -9.39
C TYR A 233 1.70 2.78 -8.63
N GLN A 234 0.80 3.66 -8.22
CA GLN A 234 1.08 4.83 -7.41
C GLN A 234 0.23 4.81 -6.15
N LEU A 235 0.85 5.18 -5.03
CA LEU A 235 0.15 5.38 -3.77
C LEU A 235 -0.45 6.80 -3.74
N LEU A 236 -1.74 6.88 -3.46
CA LEU A 236 -2.51 8.14 -3.43
C LEU A 236 -2.95 8.49 -2.00
N PRO A 237 -2.23 9.37 -1.30
CA PRO A 237 -2.68 9.93 -0.03
C PRO A 237 -4.02 10.66 -0.20
N ARG A 238 -4.84 10.60 0.84
CA ARG A 238 -6.18 11.19 0.89
C ARG A 238 -6.18 12.57 1.52
N GLY A 239 -5.12 12.90 2.27
CA GLY A 239 -4.99 14.12 3.05
C GLY A 239 -3.69 14.13 3.85
N ASN A 240 -3.45 15.23 4.56
CA ASN A 240 -2.18 15.45 5.29
C ASN A 240 -1.96 14.46 6.45
N ASP A 241 -3.03 13.87 6.99
CA ASP A 241 -2.95 12.88 8.06
C ASP A 241 -2.41 11.52 7.60
N ASP A 242 -2.29 11.31 6.29
CA ASP A 242 -1.74 10.08 5.71
C ASP A 242 -0.21 10.05 5.70
N TYR A 243 0.44 11.15 6.09
CA TYR A 243 1.89 11.27 6.15
C TYR A 243 2.39 11.30 7.60
N THR A 244 3.49 10.62 7.87
CA THR A 244 4.21 10.71 9.14
C THR A 244 5.68 10.98 8.87
N PRO A 245 6.18 12.21 9.12
CA PRO A 245 7.58 12.55 8.88
C PRO A 245 8.54 11.64 9.66
N CYS A 246 9.73 11.42 9.11
CA CYS A 246 10.79 10.73 9.83
C CYS A 246 11.17 11.52 11.09
N GLY A 247 11.31 10.83 12.21
CA GLY A 247 11.76 11.44 13.48
C GLY A 247 10.73 12.34 14.18
N THR A 248 9.49 12.44 13.68
CA THR A 248 8.37 12.94 14.49
C THR A 248 7.77 11.78 15.28
N ASP A 249 7.81 11.86 16.61
CA ASP A 249 6.96 11.06 17.50
C ASP A 249 5.51 11.48 17.24
N VAL A 250 4.85 10.84 16.28
CA VAL A 250 3.41 11.00 16.09
C VAL A 250 2.74 10.07 17.08
N GLY A 251 2.36 10.64 18.23
CA GLY A 251 1.39 10.04 19.11
C GLY A 251 0.07 9.88 18.37
N ASP A 252 -0.10 8.74 17.72
CA ASP A 252 -1.38 8.08 17.44
C ASP A 252 -1.10 6.60 17.10
N GLY A 253 -1.33 5.74 18.10
CA GLY A 253 -1.55 4.30 17.92
C GLY A 253 -0.35 3.39 17.56
N ILE A 254 0.81 3.92 17.17
CA ILE A 254 1.99 3.10 16.78
C ILE A 254 3.16 3.12 17.78
N ASP A 255 3.02 3.84 18.90
CA ASP A 255 3.89 3.65 20.08
C ASP A 255 3.95 2.19 20.52
N ASP A 256 2.99 1.36 20.07
CA ASP A 256 2.84 -0.03 20.48
C ASP A 256 3.52 -1.08 19.56
N ILE A 257 4.35 -0.70 18.58
CA ILE A 257 5.07 -1.71 17.73
C ILE A 257 6.60 -1.56 17.81
N CYS A 258 7.13 -0.35 17.98
CA CYS A 258 8.58 -0.18 18.23
C CYS A 258 8.93 -0.13 19.73
N ASN A 259 7.95 0.11 20.62
CA ASN A 259 8.17 0.12 22.06
C ASN A 259 7.44 -1.00 22.82
N THR A 260 6.65 -1.83 22.13
CA THR A 260 5.90 -2.90 22.81
C THR A 260 6.70 -4.17 22.81
N ALA A 261 7.08 -4.51 24.04
CA ALA A 261 7.70 -5.75 24.45
C ALA A 261 9.19 -5.93 24.14
N GLY A 262 9.96 -4.85 23.94
CA GLY A 262 11.43 -4.97 23.89
C GLY A 262 11.89 -6.07 22.93
N THR A 263 11.28 -6.15 21.75
CA THR A 263 11.51 -7.25 20.80
C THR A 263 12.27 -6.74 19.58
N LEU A 264 13.30 -7.47 19.16
CA LEU A 264 14.13 -7.18 17.99
C LEU A 264 13.71 -8.07 16.82
N PHE A 265 13.78 -7.53 15.59
CA PHE A 265 13.47 -8.24 14.35
C PHE A 265 14.69 -8.35 13.43
N PRO A 266 15.60 -9.31 13.68
CA PRO A 266 16.74 -9.57 12.81
C PRO A 266 16.29 -9.95 11.40
N SER A 267 16.90 -9.38 10.37
CA SER A 267 16.58 -9.66 8.96
C SER A 267 17.84 -9.72 8.08
N PRO A 268 17.99 -10.76 7.21
CA PRO A 268 17.09 -11.91 7.06
C PRO A 268 17.13 -12.83 8.29
N ASN A 269 16.04 -13.57 8.53
CA ASN A 269 15.94 -14.58 9.58
C ASN A 269 14.89 -15.64 9.17
N PRO A 270 15.29 -16.89 8.84
CA PRO A 270 16.64 -17.45 8.95
C PRO A 270 17.70 -16.80 8.03
N PHE A 271 18.98 -16.93 8.37
CA PHE A 271 20.09 -16.41 7.54
C PHE A 271 21.22 -17.41 7.34
N GLN A 272 21.95 -17.29 6.22
CA GLN A 272 23.12 -18.12 5.88
C GLN A 272 24.47 -17.41 6.03
N VAL A 273 24.55 -16.14 5.63
CA VAL A 273 25.81 -15.37 5.60
C VAL A 273 25.86 -14.32 6.69
N ARG A 274 24.85 -13.45 6.75
CA ARG A 274 24.69 -12.44 7.80
C ARG A 274 23.21 -12.11 8.03
N THR A 275 22.89 -11.69 9.24
CA THR A 275 21.62 -11.04 9.60
C THR A 275 21.91 -9.64 10.12
N ARG A 276 20.99 -8.71 9.88
CA ARG A 276 21.06 -7.33 10.38
C ARG A 276 20.04 -7.19 11.51
N ILE A 277 20.44 -6.54 12.59
CA ILE A 277 19.62 -6.33 13.78
C ILE A 277 19.37 -4.82 13.89
N PRO A 278 18.20 -4.34 13.42
CA PRO A 278 17.83 -2.94 13.53
C PRO A 278 17.40 -2.61 14.97
N PHE A 279 17.75 -1.42 15.46
CA PHE A 279 17.27 -0.87 16.73
C PHE A 279 17.34 0.65 16.74
N MET A 280 16.54 1.28 17.57
CA MET A 280 16.47 2.74 17.67
C MET A 280 16.90 3.22 19.05
N LEU A 281 17.57 4.37 19.10
CA LEU A 281 17.90 5.06 20.34
C LEU A 281 17.19 6.41 20.39
N ALA A 282 16.31 6.57 21.37
CA ALA A 282 15.61 7.85 21.60
C ALA A 282 16.56 8.97 22.08
N ALA A 283 17.66 8.60 22.75
CA ALA A 283 18.67 9.53 23.25
C ALA A 283 20.06 8.89 23.24
N SER A 284 21.11 9.71 23.36
CA SER A 284 22.47 9.21 23.44
C SER A 284 22.61 8.27 24.66
N SER A 285 22.93 7.01 24.39
CA SER A 285 23.00 5.97 25.41
C SER A 285 24.24 5.11 25.24
N ALA A 286 24.71 4.55 26.36
CA ALA A 286 25.56 3.36 26.30
C ALA A 286 24.72 2.19 25.79
N VAL A 287 25.21 1.47 24.79
CA VAL A 287 24.54 0.35 24.14
C VAL A 287 25.43 -0.88 24.25
N ARG A 288 24.81 -2.01 24.60
CA ARG A 288 25.44 -3.31 24.59
C ARG A 288 24.59 -4.31 23.81
N CYS A 289 25.10 -4.77 22.67
CA CYS A 289 24.46 -5.81 21.86
C CYS A 289 25.22 -7.13 22.02
N ASP A 290 24.56 -8.14 22.61
CA ASP A 290 25.12 -9.46 22.88
C ASP A 290 24.28 -10.55 22.17
N ILE A 291 24.94 -11.62 21.70
CA ILE A 291 24.29 -12.83 21.18
C ILE A 291 24.46 -13.98 22.18
N PHE A 292 23.40 -14.75 22.41
CA PHE A 292 23.32 -15.87 23.33
C PHE A 292 22.88 -17.16 22.63
N ASP A 293 23.39 -18.29 23.09
CA ASP A 293 22.79 -19.60 22.77
C ASP A 293 21.55 -19.87 23.65
N LEU A 294 20.79 -20.93 23.36
CA LEU A 294 19.58 -21.29 24.11
C LEU A 294 19.83 -21.67 25.58
N SER A 295 21.08 -21.91 25.97
CA SER A 295 21.46 -22.12 27.39
C SER A 295 21.68 -20.81 28.15
N GLY A 296 21.52 -19.67 27.48
CA GLY A 296 21.77 -18.35 28.06
C GLY A 296 23.26 -17.96 28.09
N ARG A 297 24.13 -18.75 27.45
CA ARG A 297 25.56 -18.42 27.39
C ARG A 297 25.81 -17.43 26.27
N ARG A 298 26.48 -16.32 26.59
CA ARG A 298 26.88 -15.31 25.60
C ARG A 298 27.94 -15.86 24.64
N VAL A 299 27.61 -15.89 23.36
CA VAL A 299 28.45 -16.40 22.27
C VAL A 299 29.10 -15.31 21.42
N ALA A 300 28.59 -14.08 21.43
CA ALA A 300 29.20 -12.91 20.79
C ALA A 300 28.79 -11.59 21.47
N THR A 301 29.57 -10.53 21.26
CA THR A 301 29.20 -9.14 21.57
C THR A 301 29.45 -8.34 20.29
N LEU A 302 28.43 -7.64 19.80
CA LEU A 302 28.47 -6.91 18.53
C LEU A 302 28.68 -5.40 18.74
N ILE A 303 28.15 -4.86 19.84
CA ILE A 303 28.33 -3.46 20.26
C ILE A 303 28.61 -3.44 21.76
N ASP A 304 29.57 -2.62 22.18
CA ASP A 304 29.84 -2.28 23.58
C ASP A 304 30.38 -0.83 23.63
N GLY A 305 29.49 0.17 23.64
CA GLY A 305 29.90 1.57 23.52
C GLY A 305 28.76 2.59 23.52
N GLY A 306 29.11 3.88 23.53
CA GLY A 306 28.15 4.98 23.44
C GLY A 306 27.71 5.24 22.00
N MET A 307 26.41 5.44 21.79
CA MET A 307 25.81 5.71 20.48
C MET A 307 24.91 6.95 20.55
N GLN A 308 24.84 7.71 19.46
CA GLN A 308 24.00 8.89 19.35
C GLN A 308 22.52 8.50 19.14
N PRO A 309 21.56 9.41 19.38
CA PRO A 309 20.16 9.14 19.09
C PRO A 309 19.98 8.85 17.60
N GLY A 310 18.94 8.09 17.27
CA GLY A 310 18.60 7.71 15.89
C GLY A 310 18.59 6.20 15.66
N TYR A 311 18.36 5.83 14.40
CA TYR A 311 18.35 4.46 13.94
C TYR A 311 19.77 3.88 13.82
N HIS A 312 19.93 2.65 14.28
CA HIS A 312 21.19 1.91 14.21
C HIS A 312 20.95 0.51 13.71
N GLU A 313 21.95 -0.01 12.99
CA GLU A 313 21.94 -1.38 12.53
C GLU A 313 23.24 -2.06 12.93
N VAL A 314 23.13 -3.27 13.49
CA VAL A 314 24.29 -4.12 13.76
C VAL A 314 24.19 -5.44 13.03
N SER A 315 25.28 -5.83 12.38
CA SER A 315 25.36 -7.07 11.61
C SER A 315 25.95 -8.20 12.44
N TRP A 316 25.36 -9.40 12.34
CA TRP A 316 25.94 -10.64 12.84
C TRP A 316 26.13 -11.65 11.70
N ASN A 317 27.33 -12.22 11.60
CA ASN A 317 27.71 -13.17 10.55
C ASN A 317 27.67 -14.65 11.02
N GLY A 318 27.04 -14.93 12.17
CA GLY A 318 27.00 -16.27 12.73
C GLY A 318 28.29 -16.73 13.42
N CYS A 319 29.30 -15.86 13.57
CA CYS A 319 30.53 -16.17 14.28
C CYS A 319 30.44 -15.86 15.78
N GLY A 320 31.08 -16.71 16.59
CA GLY A 320 31.23 -16.50 18.03
C GLY A 320 32.49 -15.70 18.41
N ARG A 321 32.75 -15.57 19.72
CA ARG A 321 33.91 -14.82 20.28
C ARG A 321 35.28 -15.24 19.73
N SER A 322 35.44 -16.48 19.29
CA SER A 322 36.71 -16.98 18.72
C SER A 322 36.85 -16.73 17.21
N GLY A 323 35.90 -16.01 16.60
CA GLY A 323 35.83 -15.79 15.15
C GLY A 323 35.37 -17.02 14.35
N ARG A 324 35.13 -18.16 15.00
CA ARG A 324 34.62 -19.38 14.35
C ARG A 324 33.11 -19.31 14.16
N LYS A 325 32.63 -19.85 13.03
CA LYS A 325 31.20 -20.07 12.77
C LYS A 325 30.59 -20.93 13.88
N LEU A 326 29.44 -20.51 14.39
CA LEU A 326 28.63 -21.29 15.32
C LEU A 326 27.77 -22.32 14.56
N PRO A 327 27.31 -23.40 15.21
CA PRO A 327 26.42 -24.38 14.58
C PRO A 327 25.09 -23.78 14.08
N THR A 328 24.47 -24.40 13.08
CA THR A 328 23.07 -24.15 12.70
C THR A 328 22.18 -24.29 13.94
N GLY A 329 21.24 -23.37 14.13
CA GLY A 329 20.35 -23.39 15.27
C GLY A 329 19.76 -22.03 15.63
N ALA A 330 18.99 -22.00 16.72
CA ALA A 330 18.40 -20.79 17.26
C ALA A 330 19.35 -20.11 18.28
N TYR A 331 19.38 -18.79 18.20
CA TYR A 331 20.14 -17.89 19.06
C TYR A 331 19.23 -16.75 19.52
N LEU A 332 19.65 -16.03 20.54
CA LEU A 332 18.97 -14.83 21.03
C LEU A 332 19.92 -13.65 20.91
N VAL A 333 19.47 -12.55 20.31
CA VAL A 333 20.12 -11.25 20.42
C VAL A 333 19.50 -10.48 21.57
N ARG A 334 20.31 -9.71 22.30
CA ARG A 334 19.84 -8.76 23.31
C ARG A 334 20.59 -7.44 23.18
N ILE A 335 19.86 -6.34 23.15
CA ILE A 335 20.39 -4.97 23.17
C ILE A 335 19.98 -4.33 24.48
N ARG A 336 20.96 -3.90 25.27
CA ARG A 336 20.73 -3.16 26.52
C ARG A 336 21.18 -1.72 26.35
N THR A 337 20.31 -0.80 26.72
CA THR A 337 20.61 0.63 26.83
C THR A 337 20.58 1.05 28.31
N ARG A 338 20.68 2.35 28.62
CA ARG A 338 20.54 2.84 30.00
C ARG A 338 19.16 2.51 30.57
N ASP A 339 18.13 2.67 29.75
CA ASP A 339 16.73 2.70 30.19
C ASP A 339 15.90 1.54 29.61
N ASN A 340 16.38 0.86 28.55
CA ASN A 340 15.63 -0.17 27.83
C ASN A 340 16.42 -1.47 27.62
N ASP A 341 15.68 -2.56 27.42
CA ASP A 341 16.21 -3.88 27.08
C ASP A 341 15.39 -4.49 25.94
N PHE A 342 16.07 -4.84 24.86
CA PHE A 342 15.48 -5.41 23.65
C PHE A 342 16.03 -6.80 23.40
N SER A 343 15.23 -7.74 22.91
CA SER A 343 15.64 -9.12 22.64
C SER A 343 14.96 -9.69 21.40
N GLY A 344 15.64 -10.54 20.64
CA GLY A 344 15.08 -11.14 19.43
C GLY A 344 15.62 -12.53 19.17
N LYS A 345 14.82 -13.39 18.55
CA LYS A 345 15.27 -14.72 18.13
C LYS A 345 15.96 -14.63 16.77
N ILE A 346 17.08 -15.32 16.62
CA ILE A 346 17.81 -15.46 15.36
C ILE A 346 17.92 -16.94 15.01
N SER A 347 17.65 -17.29 13.76
CA SER A 347 17.82 -18.63 13.20
C SER A 347 18.99 -18.64 12.22
N LEU A 348 20.10 -19.29 12.58
CA LEU A 348 21.27 -19.48 11.71
C LEU A 348 21.13 -20.80 10.96
N ALA A 349 21.20 -20.75 9.63
CA ALA A 349 21.26 -21.90 8.72
C ALA A 349 22.63 -21.93 8.02
N HIS A 350 23.18 -23.12 7.71
CA HIS A 350 24.40 -23.26 6.91
C HIS A 350 24.09 -23.87 5.56
#